data_AF-A0A919PTS6-F1
#
_entry.id   AF-A0A919PTS6-F1
#
_cell.length_a   1.000
_cell.length_b   1.000
_cell.length_c   1.000
_cell.angle_alpha   90.00
_cell.angle_beta   90.00
_cell.angle_gamma   90.00
#
_symmetry.space_group_name_H-M   'P 1'
#
loop_
_entity.id
_entity.type
_entity.pdbx_description
1 polymer ?
#
loop_
_entity_poly.entity_id
_entity_poly.type
_entity_poly.pdbx_seq_one_letter_code
_entity_poly.pdbx_strand_id
1 'polypeptide(L)'
;MTLNCWRCHRGSAADEPACAWCGVWLVALDPARVPAPVRSLLAPARRWGISDDVVRVDAVDDASPFELDGLVEAVDGVDVDQVDAWLCGPEGDAADPTNEYVAVSALMMAAELARLRLDPC
;
A
#
# COMPACT_ATOMS: atom_id res chain seq x y z
N MET A 1 -10.70 -3.22 17.20
CA MET A 1 -10.69 -4.06 15.99
C MET A 1 -9.28 -4.62 15.85
N THR A 2 -9.10 -5.87 15.43
CA THR A 2 -7.75 -6.48 15.31
C THR A 2 -7.41 -6.59 13.84
N LEU A 3 -6.23 -6.13 13.44
CA LEU A 3 -5.71 -6.32 12.08
C LEU A 3 -4.80 -7.54 12.07
N ASN A 4 -5.04 -8.46 11.14
CA ASN A 4 -4.13 -9.57 10.93
C ASN A 4 -2.93 -9.07 10.13
N CYS A 5 -1.74 -9.18 10.70
CA CYS A 5 -0.50 -8.84 10.02
C CYS A 5 -0.32 -9.74 8.80
N TRP A 6 -0.11 -9.16 7.62
CA TRP A 6 0.12 -9.96 6.42
C TRP A 6 1.44 -10.75 6.48
N ARG A 7 2.47 -10.23 7.18
CA ARG A 7 3.80 -10.88 7.29
C ARG A 7 3.85 -12.00 8.31
N CYS A 8 3.35 -11.76 9.53
CA CYS A 8 3.45 -12.76 10.61
C CYS A 8 2.12 -13.50 10.91
N HIS A 9 1.04 -13.14 10.22
CA HIS A 9 -0.32 -13.68 10.40
C HIS A 9 -0.88 -13.56 11.83
N ARG A 10 -0.23 -12.77 12.70
CA ARG A 10 -0.72 -12.51 14.06
C ARG A 10 -1.61 -11.28 14.08
N GLY A 11 -2.60 -11.31 14.98
CA GLY A 11 -3.40 -10.14 15.28
C GLY A 11 -2.57 -9.08 16.00
N SER A 12 -2.63 -7.85 15.52
CA SER A 12 -2.16 -6.65 16.24
C SER A 12 -3.32 -5.67 16.43
N ALA A 13 -3.18 -4.77 17.40
CA ALA A 13 -4.16 -3.73 17.63
C ALA A 13 -4.24 -2.82 16.39
N ALA A 14 -5.45 -2.42 15.98
CA ALA A 14 -5.64 -1.62 14.77
C ALA A 14 -5.18 -0.15 14.90
N ASP A 15 -4.91 0.28 16.13
CA ASP A 15 -4.44 1.59 16.53
C ASP A 15 -2.91 1.69 16.60
N GLU A 16 -2.18 0.56 16.49
CA GLU A 16 -0.72 0.60 16.36
C GLU A 16 -0.31 0.80 14.89
N PRO A 17 0.63 1.73 14.60
CA PRO A 17 1.11 1.98 13.23
C PRO A 17 1.91 0.79 12.68
N ALA A 18 2.28 -0.17 13.52
CA ALA A 18 3.05 -1.34 13.16
C ALA A 18 2.58 -2.57 13.97
N CYS A 19 2.79 -3.74 13.38
CA CYS A 19 2.56 -5.02 14.01
C CYS A 19 3.45 -5.19 15.23
N ALA A 20 2.85 -5.39 16.42
CA ALA A 20 3.55 -5.63 17.67
C ALA A 20 4.53 -6.82 17.63
N TRP A 21 4.38 -7.73 16.67
CA TRP A 21 5.16 -8.98 16.60
C TRP A 21 6.32 -8.94 15.61
N CYS A 22 6.21 -8.17 14.54
CA CYS A 22 7.22 -8.16 13.48
C CYS A 22 7.56 -6.75 12.97
N GLY A 23 7.03 -5.70 13.60
CA GLY A 23 7.31 -4.30 13.27
C GLY A 23 6.79 -3.85 11.90
N VAL A 24 6.05 -4.69 11.18
CA VAL A 24 5.52 -4.34 9.85
C VAL A 24 4.38 -3.36 9.99
N TRP A 25 4.43 -2.29 9.21
CA TRP A 25 3.40 -1.27 9.14
C TRP A 25 2.00 -1.90 8.94
N LEU A 26 1.08 -1.56 9.84
CA LEU A 26 -0.31 -2.03 9.81
C LEU A 26 -1.20 -0.83 10.03
N VAL A 27 -1.97 -0.47 9.00
CA VAL A 27 -2.85 0.68 9.09
C VAL A 27 -4.26 0.30 8.70
N ALA A 28 -5.20 0.69 9.57
CA ALA A 28 -6.62 0.62 9.28
C ALA A 28 -6.94 1.65 8.18
N LEU A 29 -7.43 1.16 7.05
CA LEU A 29 -7.84 1.99 5.91
C LEU A 29 -9.37 2.03 5.84
N ASP A 30 -9.92 3.24 5.86
CA ASP A 30 -11.33 3.58 5.75
C ASP A 30 -11.72 3.89 4.30
N PRO A 31 -12.53 3.03 3.65
CA PRO A 31 -13.01 3.28 2.28
C PRO A 31 -13.82 4.55 2.12
N ALA A 32 -14.41 5.11 3.19
CA ALA A 32 -15.15 6.36 3.13
C ALA A 32 -14.24 7.57 2.87
N ARG A 33 -12.93 7.46 3.16
CA ARG A 33 -11.92 8.51 2.90
C ARG A 33 -11.30 8.43 1.50
N VAL A 34 -11.64 7.39 0.73
CA VAL A 34 -11.10 7.16 -0.62
C VAL A 34 -12.19 7.30 -1.69
N PRO A 35 -11.90 7.99 -2.82
CA PRO A 35 -12.81 8.04 -3.96
C PRO A 35 -13.19 6.64 -4.44
N ALA A 36 -14.45 6.46 -4.84
CA ALA A 36 -14.98 5.15 -5.24
C ALA A 36 -14.11 4.41 -6.29
N PRO A 37 -13.54 5.07 -7.33
CA PRO A 37 -12.68 4.40 -8.31
C PRO A 37 -11.39 3.81 -7.73
N VAL A 38 -10.89 4.36 -6.62
CA VAL A 38 -9.59 4.00 -6.03
C VAL A 38 -9.73 2.97 -4.90
N ARG A 39 -10.95 2.71 -4.42
CA ARG A 39 -11.19 1.83 -3.26
C ARG A 39 -10.72 0.39 -3.45
N SER A 40 -10.66 -0.12 -4.68
CA SER A 40 -10.10 -1.45 -4.96
C SER A 40 -8.62 -1.56 -4.56
N LEU A 41 -7.88 -0.45 -4.58
CA LEU A 41 -6.49 -0.39 -4.14
C LEU A 41 -6.31 -0.50 -2.63
N LEU A 42 -7.37 -0.38 -1.83
CA LEU A 42 -7.24 -0.46 -0.37
C LEU A 42 -6.81 -1.85 0.12
N ALA A 43 -7.23 -2.91 -0.57
CA ALA A 43 -6.80 -4.27 -0.24
C ALA A 43 -5.29 -4.47 -0.48
N PRO A 44 -4.73 -4.19 -1.67
CA PRO A 44 -3.29 -4.27 -1.88
C PRO A 44 -2.51 -3.22 -1.06
N ALA A 45 -3.04 -2.02 -0.84
CA ALA A 45 -2.39 -0.98 -0.03
C ALA A 45 -2.19 -1.40 1.44
N ARG A 46 -3.08 -2.21 2.01
CA ARG A 46 -2.87 -2.78 3.36
C ARG A 46 -1.64 -3.68 3.46
N ARG A 47 -1.23 -4.28 2.35
CA ARG A 47 -0.07 -5.17 2.28
C ARG A 47 1.18 -4.43 1.83
N TRP A 48 1.06 -3.69 0.74
CA TRP A 48 2.19 -3.13 0.00
C TRP A 48 2.35 -1.61 0.18
N GLY A 49 1.36 -0.94 0.76
CA GLY A 49 1.35 0.51 0.99
C GLY A 49 2.24 0.97 2.14
N ILE A 50 3.41 0.37 2.32
CA ILE A 50 4.32 0.64 3.43
C ILE A 50 4.98 2.00 3.22
N SER A 51 4.71 2.96 4.12
CA SER A 51 5.22 4.33 4.01
C SER A 51 6.73 4.45 4.22
N ASP A 52 7.33 3.55 5.00
CA ASP A 52 8.78 3.51 5.20
C ASP A 52 9.47 2.87 3.99
N ASP A 53 10.38 3.62 3.36
CA ASP A 53 11.03 3.22 2.12
C ASP A 53 11.93 1.98 2.29
N VAL A 54 12.63 1.86 3.42
CA VAL A 54 13.51 0.70 3.68
C VAL A 54 12.67 -0.55 3.84
N VAL A 55 11.62 -0.49 4.65
CA VAL A 55 10.73 -1.64 4.88
C VAL A 55 9.96 -2.00 3.61
N ARG A 56 9.56 -1.02 2.79
CA ARG A 56 8.90 -1.25 1.50
C ARG A 56 9.82 -1.97 0.52
N VAL A 57 11.08 -1.52 0.40
CA VAL A 57 12.08 -2.17 -0.46
C VAL A 57 12.32 -3.60 0.00
N ASP A 58 12.56 -3.82 1.28
CA ASP A 58 12.75 -5.17 1.84
C ASP A 58 11.54 -6.07 1.55
N ALA A 59 10.32 -5.55 1.70
CA ALA A 59 9.10 -6.32 1.42
C ALA A 59 8.95 -6.70 -0.06
N VAL A 60 9.34 -5.82 -0.98
CA VAL A 60 9.33 -6.09 -2.43
C VAL A 60 10.45 -7.04 -2.82
N ASP A 61 11.64 -6.89 -2.24
CA ASP A 61 12.81 -7.74 -2.52
C ASP A 61 12.63 -9.17 -1.95
N ASP A 62 11.93 -9.32 -0.82
CA ASP A 62 11.59 -10.61 -0.22
C ASP A 62 10.43 -11.34 -0.94
N ALA A 63 9.69 -10.66 -1.81
CA ALA A 63 8.50 -11.19 -2.45
C ALA A 63 8.80 -12.18 -3.58
N SER A 64 7.95 -13.18 -3.76
CA SER A 64 8.03 -14.05 -4.93
C SER A 64 7.61 -13.32 -6.22
N PRO A 65 8.10 -13.72 -7.41
CA PRO A 65 7.64 -13.14 -8.68
C PRO A 65 6.12 -13.16 -8.85
N PHE A 66 5.45 -14.24 -8.42
CA PHE A 66 3.99 -14.34 -8.44
C PHE A 66 3.29 -13.27 -7.59
N GLU A 67 3.86 -12.92 -6.43
CA GLU A 67 3.32 -11.87 -5.57
C GLU A 67 3.56 -10.47 -6.15
N LEU A 68 4.70 -10.27 -6.83
CA LEU A 68 5.01 -9.05 -7.54
C LEU A 68 4.11 -8.85 -8.75
N ASP A 69 3.88 -9.90 -9.55
CA ASP A 69 2.92 -9.87 -10.67
C ASP A 69 1.53 -9.50 -10.17
N GLY A 70 1.06 -10.14 -9.09
CA GLY A 70 -0.25 -9.81 -8.49
C GLY A 70 -0.34 -8.39 -7.93
N LEU A 71 0.76 -7.82 -7.44
CA LEU A 71 0.84 -6.40 -7.05
C LEU A 71 0.70 -5.49 -8.27
N VAL A 72 1.44 -5.76 -9.34
CA VAL A 72 1.39 -4.98 -10.58
C VAL A 72 0.01 -5.07 -11.21
N GLU A 73 -0.56 -6.27 -11.36
CA GLU A 73 -1.91 -6.48 -11.90
C GLU A 73 -2.98 -5.73 -11.10
N ALA A 74 -2.87 -5.70 -9.77
CA ALA A 74 -3.82 -4.99 -8.91
C ALA A 74 -3.81 -3.47 -9.18
N VAL A 75 -2.66 -2.90 -9.52
CA VAL A 75 -2.49 -1.47 -9.83
C VAL A 75 -2.84 -1.18 -11.28
N ASP A 76 -2.48 -2.05 -12.22
CA ASP A 76 -2.81 -1.89 -13.64
C ASP A 76 -4.32 -2.12 -13.91
N GLY A 77 -5.01 -2.81 -13.00
CA GLY A 77 -6.45 -3.08 -13.09
C GLY A 77 -7.35 -1.90 -12.70
N VAL A 78 -6.81 -0.75 -12.30
CA VAL A 78 -7.59 0.46 -11.97
C VAL A 78 -7.38 1.58 -12.99
N ASP A 79 -8.33 2.51 -13.05
CA ASP A 79 -8.22 3.71 -13.88
C ASP A 79 -7.14 4.64 -13.31
N VAL A 80 -5.94 4.60 -13.90
CA VAL A 80 -4.77 5.37 -13.46
C VAL A 80 -5.04 6.87 -13.45
N ASP A 81 -5.84 7.38 -14.38
CA ASP A 81 -6.18 8.82 -14.44
C ASP A 81 -6.98 9.24 -13.20
N GLN A 82 -7.84 8.35 -12.67
CA GLN A 82 -8.59 8.61 -11.43
C GLN A 82 -7.71 8.52 -10.19
N VAL A 83 -6.73 7.62 -10.19
CA VAL A 83 -5.75 7.51 -9.09
C VAL A 83 -4.88 8.76 -9.08
N ASP A 84 -4.30 9.14 -10.21
CA ASP A 84 -3.45 10.32 -10.36
C ASP A 84 -4.21 11.61 -10.04
N ALA A 85 -5.45 11.76 -10.53
CA ALA A 85 -6.27 12.94 -10.21
C ALA A 85 -6.52 13.09 -8.70
N TRP A 86 -6.63 11.99 -7.96
CA TRP A 86 -6.78 12.05 -6.51
C TRP A 86 -5.44 12.28 -5.79
N LEU A 87 -4.40 11.53 -6.15
CA LEU A 87 -3.08 11.63 -5.53
C LEU A 87 -2.41 12.99 -5.81
N CYS A 88 -2.61 13.57 -6.98
CA CYS A 88 -2.17 14.94 -7.30
C CYS A 88 -3.20 16.01 -6.93
N GLY A 89 -4.25 15.63 -6.20
CA GLY A 89 -5.30 16.53 -5.74
C GLY A 89 -4.94 17.30 -4.47
N PRO A 90 -5.92 18.01 -3.87
CA PRO A 90 -5.69 18.88 -2.70
C PRO A 90 -5.10 18.18 -1.48
N GLU A 91 -5.22 16.85 -1.39
CA GLU A 91 -4.67 16.08 -0.29
C GLU A 91 -3.14 15.97 -0.35
N GLY A 92 -2.54 16.12 -1.53
CA GLY A 92 -1.08 16.16 -1.68
C GLY A 92 -0.44 17.41 -1.07
N ASP A 93 -1.21 18.49 -0.89
CA ASP A 93 -0.77 19.72 -0.22
C ASP A 93 -1.15 19.76 1.27
N ALA A 94 -1.79 18.71 1.80
CA ALA A 94 -2.22 18.68 3.18
C ALA A 94 -1.03 18.55 4.13
N ALA A 95 -1.03 19.35 5.22
CA ALA A 95 -0.01 19.25 6.27
C ALA A 95 -0.09 17.92 7.06
N ASP A 96 -1.24 17.24 7.01
CA ASP A 96 -1.52 15.97 7.66
C ASP A 96 -2.34 15.09 6.70
N PRO A 97 -1.70 14.38 5.76
CA PRO A 97 -2.40 13.53 4.79
C PRO A 97 -3.05 12.34 5.48
N THR A 98 -4.10 11.79 4.88
CA THR A 98 -4.76 10.62 5.47
C THR A 98 -3.92 9.37 5.34
N ASN A 99 -4.17 8.41 6.22
CA ASN A 99 -3.57 7.07 6.16
C ASN A 99 -3.82 6.40 4.81
N GLU A 100 -5.00 6.60 4.23
CA GLU A 100 -5.38 6.05 2.94
C GLU A 100 -4.57 6.65 1.80
N TYR A 101 -4.40 7.97 1.81
CA TYR A 101 -3.58 8.67 0.83
C TYR A 101 -2.12 8.21 0.90
N VAL A 102 -1.55 8.13 2.12
CA VAL A 102 -0.19 7.62 2.32
C VAL A 102 -0.07 6.16 1.85
N ALA A 103 -1.02 5.29 2.22
CA ALA A 103 -0.99 3.88 1.85
C ALA A 103 -1.07 3.67 0.34
N VAL A 104 -1.96 4.40 -0.36
CA VAL A 104 -2.11 4.30 -1.81
C VAL A 104 -0.90 4.89 -2.51
N SER A 105 -0.36 6.02 -2.05
CA SER A 105 0.87 6.61 -2.59
C SER A 105 2.05 5.63 -2.48
N ALA A 106 2.22 5.00 -1.32
CA ALA A 106 3.24 3.99 -1.08
C ALA A 106 3.03 2.72 -1.91
N LEU A 107 1.76 2.32 -2.14
CA LEU A 107 1.41 1.20 -3.00
C LEU A 107 1.88 1.46 -4.45
N MET A 108 1.68 2.67 -4.97
CA MET A 108 2.13 3.02 -6.33
C MET A 108 3.64 2.87 -6.46
N MET A 109 4.41 3.38 -5.48
CA MET A 109 5.86 3.20 -5.45
C MET A 109 6.29 1.73 -5.32
N ALA A 110 5.56 0.93 -4.52
CA ALA A 110 5.82 -0.51 -4.41
C ALA A 110 5.60 -1.22 -5.76
N ALA A 111 4.55 -0.85 -6.49
CA ALA A 111 4.24 -1.42 -7.79
C ALA A 111 5.28 -1.05 -8.84
N GLU A 112 5.77 0.19 -8.85
CA GLU A 112 6.88 0.60 -9.71
C GLU A 112 8.16 -0.19 -9.42
N LEU A 113 8.51 -0.35 -8.14
CA LEU A 113 9.65 -1.17 -7.75
C LEU A 113 9.46 -2.64 -8.16
N ALA A 114 8.25 -3.18 -8.00
CA ALA A 114 7.92 -4.54 -8.42
C ALA A 114 8.14 -4.74 -9.93
N ARG A 115 7.75 -3.76 -10.77
CA ARG A 115 8.02 -3.79 -12.23
C ARG A 115 9.52 -3.88 -12.52
N LEU A 116 10.33 -3.10 -11.81
CA LEU A 116 11.80 -3.13 -11.95
C LEU A 116 12.42 -4.47 -11.50
N ARG A 117 11.78 -5.18 -10.56
CA ARG A 117 12.25 -6.49 -10.11
C ARG A 117 11.83 -7.63 -11.03
N LEU A 118 10.66 -7.52 -11.65
CA LEU A 118 10.15 -8.49 -12.62
C LEU A 118 10.87 -8.41 -13.97
N ASP A 119 11.21 -7.19 -14.40
CA ASP A 119 11.93 -6.94 -15.65
C ASP A 119 13.12 -5.97 -15.42
N PRO A 120 14.25 -6.49 -14.89
CA PRO A 120 15.45 -5.69 -14.71
C PRO A 120 16.09 -5.42 -16.08
N CYS A 121 15.88 -4.22 -16.61
CA CYS A 121 16.55 -3.69 -17.81
C CYS A 121 18.07 -3.92 -17.82
#